data_AF-A0A7J9HKE1-F1
#
_entry.id   AF-A0A7J9HKE1-F1
#
_cell.length_a   1.000
_cell.length_b   1.000
_cell.length_c   1.000
_cell.angle_alpha   90.00
_cell.angle_beta   90.00
_cell.angle_gamma   90.00
#
_symmetry.space_group_name_H-M   'P 1'
#
loop_
_entity.id
_entity.type
_entity.pdbx_description
1 polymer ?
#
loop_
_entity_poly.entity_id
_entity_poly.type
_entity_poly.pdbx_seq_one_letter_code
_entity_poly.pdbx_strand_id
1 'polypeptide(L)'
;MLEVTSTAEENRLDVDFAEIYRRSNLFQRNRELVENLSKPSGNSKELNFPSKYSQSFFEQFIACLWKQNLSYWRNPQYTAVKFFYTVVISLMLGTICWKFGSKSSSLLIESIVSIWFTYRESQQDLFNAMGSMYAAVLFIGITNATAVQPVVSIERFVSYRERAAGMYSGLAFAFAQVVIELPYVFAQSVIYCSIFYSMASFEWTALKFIWYTYFMYSTLLYFTFYGMMTTAVTPNHNVAAIIAAPFYMLWNLFCGFMIPHKRIPIWWRWYYWANPMAWSLYGLVISQYGDDDKLVALSNGADSMPTRVLLKEVFGYRHDFLGDDDKGEYAYAVVSHKHDSV
;
A
#
# COMPACT_ATOMS: atom_id res chain seq x y z
N MET A 1 11.98 -29.30 -41.03
CA MET A 1 12.66 -30.49 -40.46
C MET A 1 11.70 -31.39 -39.67
N LEU A 2 10.78 -30.83 -38.87
CA LEU A 2 9.75 -31.59 -38.14
C LEU A 2 8.74 -32.31 -39.05
N GLU A 3 8.50 -31.84 -40.27
CA GLU A 3 7.57 -32.48 -41.22
C GLU A 3 8.04 -33.87 -41.70
N VAL A 4 9.35 -34.12 -41.74
CA VAL A 4 9.94 -35.38 -42.26
C VAL A 4 10.19 -36.43 -41.17
N THR A 5 10.16 -36.02 -39.90
CA THR A 5 10.45 -36.87 -38.72
C THR A 5 9.25 -36.96 -37.77
N SER A 6 8.05 -36.69 -38.29
CA SER A 6 6.82 -36.74 -37.51
C SER A 6 6.36 -38.17 -37.30
N THR A 7 5.59 -38.41 -36.23
CA THR A 7 4.97 -39.71 -35.93
C THR A 7 4.06 -40.20 -37.07
N ALA A 8 3.52 -39.29 -37.89
CA ALA A 8 2.74 -39.64 -39.06
C ALA A 8 3.59 -40.26 -40.17
N GLU A 9 4.82 -39.78 -40.37
CA GLU A 9 5.75 -40.33 -41.36
C GLU A 9 6.38 -41.65 -40.88
N GLU A 10 6.62 -41.81 -39.58
CA GLU A 10 7.04 -43.08 -38.96
C GLU A 10 6.02 -44.19 -39.22
N ASN A 11 4.73 -43.89 -39.01
CA ASN A 11 3.64 -44.82 -39.29
C ASN A 11 3.46 -45.10 -40.79
N ARG A 12 3.72 -44.11 -41.66
CA ARG A 12 3.62 -44.27 -43.13
C ARG A 12 4.72 -45.17 -43.69
N LEU A 13 5.93 -45.05 -43.13
CA LEU A 13 7.11 -45.78 -43.58
C LEU A 13 7.34 -47.09 -42.79
N ASP A 14 6.51 -47.36 -41.77
CA ASP A 14 6.59 -48.51 -40.86
C ASP A 14 7.98 -48.65 -40.19
N VAL A 15 8.55 -47.51 -39.78
CA VAL A 15 9.88 -47.44 -39.17
C VAL A 15 9.88 -46.53 -37.95
N ASP A 16 10.61 -46.94 -36.92
CA ASP A 16 10.92 -46.14 -35.74
C ASP A 16 12.26 -45.43 -35.95
N PHE A 17 12.23 -44.10 -36.17
CA PHE A 17 13.45 -43.33 -36.38
C PHE A 17 14.34 -43.28 -35.14
N ALA A 18 13.78 -43.39 -33.93
CA ALA A 18 14.55 -43.41 -32.70
C ALA A 18 15.35 -44.73 -32.56
N GLU A 19 14.74 -45.86 -32.90
CA GLU A 19 15.40 -47.17 -32.95
C GLU A 19 16.52 -47.17 -34.01
N ILE A 20 16.25 -46.64 -35.21
CA ILE A 20 17.25 -46.53 -36.30
C ILE A 20 18.43 -45.65 -35.87
N TYR A 21 18.17 -44.50 -35.25
CA TYR A 21 19.23 -43.62 -34.75
C TYR A 21 20.07 -44.34 -33.68
N ARG A 22 19.45 -45.03 -32.72
CA ARG A 22 20.16 -45.79 -31.66
C ARG A 22 21.08 -46.88 -32.21
N ARG A 23 20.70 -47.52 -33.31
CA ARG A 23 21.50 -48.55 -33.98
C ARG A 23 22.55 -47.97 -34.94
N SER A 24 22.48 -46.68 -35.26
CA SER A 24 23.39 -46.05 -36.20
C SER A 24 24.80 -45.85 -35.64
N ASN A 25 25.81 -45.87 -36.53
CA ASN A 25 27.18 -45.50 -36.19
C ASN A 25 27.29 -44.05 -35.69
N LEU A 26 26.36 -43.17 -36.08
CA LEU A 26 26.33 -41.77 -35.64
C LEU A 26 26.04 -41.66 -34.14
N PHE A 27 25.10 -42.46 -33.62
CA PHE A 27 24.80 -42.51 -32.19
C PHE A 27 25.98 -43.02 -31.38
N GLN A 28 26.63 -44.11 -31.83
CA GLN A 28 27.82 -44.65 -31.17
C GLN A 28 28.95 -43.62 -31.13
N ARG A 29 29.23 -42.95 -32.25
CA ARG A 29 30.25 -41.90 -32.34
C ARG A 29 29.95 -40.69 -31.46
N ASN A 30 28.69 -40.24 -31.42
CA ASN A 30 28.27 -39.14 -30.54
C ASN A 30 28.40 -39.52 -29.07
N ARG A 31 28.09 -40.77 -28.71
CA ARG A 31 28.23 -41.27 -27.34
C ARG A 31 29.70 -41.33 -26.91
N GLU A 32 30.58 -41.86 -27.75
CA GLU A 32 32.03 -41.86 -27.50
C GLU A 32 32.58 -40.43 -27.40
N LEU A 33 32.13 -39.52 -28.27
CA LEU A 33 32.52 -38.11 -28.23
C LEU A 33 32.11 -37.46 -26.90
N VAL A 34 30.87 -37.66 -26.44
CA VAL A 34 30.39 -37.15 -25.16
C VAL A 34 31.19 -37.74 -24.00
N GLU A 35 31.47 -39.04 -24.00
CA GLU A 35 32.25 -39.68 -22.94
C GLU A 35 33.69 -39.14 -22.88
N ASN A 36 34.31 -38.93 -24.04
CA ASN A 36 35.65 -38.36 -24.15
C ASN A 36 35.68 -36.90 -23.70
N LEU A 37 34.68 -36.09 -24.07
CA LEU A 37 34.58 -34.67 -23.67
C LEU A 37 34.18 -34.50 -22.20
N SER A 38 33.50 -35.48 -21.60
CA SER A 38 33.09 -35.45 -20.19
C SER A 38 34.25 -35.74 -19.23
N LYS A 39 35.35 -36.34 -19.72
CA LYS A 39 36.56 -36.58 -18.93
C LYS A 39 37.45 -35.32 -19.01
N PRO A 40 37.56 -34.52 -17.94
CA PRO A 40 38.39 -33.33 -17.95
C PRO A 40 39.85 -33.73 -18.20
N SER A 41 40.56 -32.95 -19.03
CA SER A 41 41.97 -33.20 -19.28
C SER A 41 42.77 -32.91 -18.01
N GLY A 42 43.87 -33.65 -17.76
CA GLY A 42 44.64 -33.54 -16.51
C GLY A 42 45.20 -32.13 -16.22
N ASN A 43 45.21 -31.24 -17.22
CA ASN A 43 45.64 -29.84 -17.10
C ASN A 43 44.46 -28.83 -17.10
N SER A 44 43.20 -29.26 -17.19
CA SER A 44 42.06 -28.34 -17.17
C SER A 44 41.79 -27.86 -15.75
N LYS A 45 41.69 -26.54 -15.57
CA LYS A 45 41.24 -25.93 -14.32
C LYS A 45 39.71 -25.93 -14.29
N GLU A 46 39.14 -26.29 -13.14
CA GLU A 46 37.71 -26.20 -12.91
C GLU A 46 37.24 -24.73 -13.04
N LEU A 47 36.19 -24.49 -13.81
CA LEU A 47 35.59 -23.17 -13.98
C LEU A 47 34.85 -22.80 -12.70
N ASN A 48 35.51 -22.08 -11.80
CA ASN A 48 34.90 -21.54 -10.59
C ASN A 48 34.69 -20.03 -10.73
N PHE A 49 33.44 -19.58 -10.64
CA PHE A 49 33.10 -18.17 -10.60
C PHE A 49 32.88 -17.75 -9.14
N PRO A 50 33.56 -16.69 -8.66
CA PRO A 50 33.44 -16.26 -7.26
C PRO A 50 32.05 -15.74 -6.89
N SER A 51 31.28 -15.27 -7.88
CA SER A 51 29.93 -14.76 -7.70
C SER A 51 28.99 -15.25 -8.80
N LYS A 52 27.72 -15.42 -8.44
CA LYS A 52 26.65 -15.74 -9.39
C LYS A 52 26.37 -14.60 -10.38
N TYR A 53 26.62 -13.35 -9.96
CA TYR A 53 26.37 -12.14 -10.73
C TYR A 53 27.67 -11.39 -11.00
N SER A 54 27.75 -10.73 -12.17
CA SER A 54 28.95 -10.00 -12.58
C SER A 54 29.20 -8.70 -11.81
N GLN A 55 28.15 -8.09 -11.26
CA GLN A 55 28.23 -6.81 -10.54
C GLN A 55 27.72 -6.89 -9.10
N SER A 56 28.07 -5.90 -8.30
CA SER A 56 27.64 -5.77 -6.91
C SER A 56 26.12 -5.62 -6.78
N PHE A 57 25.58 -5.93 -5.59
CA PHE A 57 24.14 -5.81 -5.32
C PHE A 57 23.61 -4.38 -5.50
N PHE A 58 24.41 -3.38 -5.09
CA PHE A 58 24.01 -1.98 -5.17
C PHE A 58 23.90 -1.50 -6.62
N GLU A 59 24.85 -1.87 -7.48
CA GLU A 59 24.78 -1.55 -8.91
C GLU A 59 23.59 -2.22 -9.58
N GLN A 60 23.30 -3.47 -9.23
CA GLN A 60 22.10 -4.16 -9.72
C GLN A 60 20.83 -3.42 -9.30
N PHE A 61 20.75 -2.95 -8.05
CA PHE A 61 19.63 -2.17 -7.54
C PHE A 61 19.46 -0.85 -8.29
N ILE A 62 20.54 -0.07 -8.47
CA ILE A 62 20.50 1.19 -9.21
C ILE A 62 20.09 0.98 -10.67
N ALA A 63 20.60 -0.08 -11.32
CA ALA A 63 20.21 -0.43 -12.68
C ALA A 63 18.71 -0.81 -12.78
N CYS A 64 18.20 -1.57 -11.80
CA CYS A 64 16.78 -1.92 -11.73
C CYS A 64 15.91 -0.67 -11.49
N LEU A 65 16.34 0.23 -10.60
CA LEU A 65 15.63 1.47 -10.29
C LEU A 65 15.59 2.39 -11.52
N TRP A 66 16.71 2.53 -12.22
CA TRP A 66 16.78 3.28 -13.48
C TRP A 66 15.81 2.73 -14.53
N LYS A 67 15.79 1.40 -14.70
CA LYS A 67 14.87 0.72 -15.61
C LYS A 67 13.40 0.97 -15.23
N GLN A 68 13.04 0.86 -13.95
CA GLN A 68 11.67 1.09 -13.48
C GLN A 68 11.26 2.54 -13.61
N ASN A 69 12.15 3.49 -13.31
CA ASN A 69 11.89 4.91 -13.51
C ASN A 69 11.57 5.22 -14.98
N LEU A 70 12.33 4.64 -15.92
CA LEU A 70 12.02 4.75 -17.35
C LEU A 70 10.69 4.09 -17.74
N SER A 71 10.36 2.94 -17.14
CA SER A 71 9.08 2.24 -17.33
C SER A 71 7.90 3.12 -16.90
N TYR A 72 7.96 3.66 -15.69
CA TYR A 72 6.93 4.52 -15.11
C TYR A 72 6.77 5.84 -15.86
N TRP A 73 7.89 6.43 -16.30
CA TRP A 73 7.86 7.67 -17.08
C TRP A 73 7.29 7.46 -18.50
N ARG A 74 7.60 6.33 -19.14
CA ARG A 74 7.10 6.00 -20.50
C ARG A 74 5.69 5.41 -20.49
N ASN A 75 5.19 4.95 -19.35
CA ASN A 75 3.83 4.44 -19.18
C ASN A 75 2.96 5.41 -18.35
N PRO A 76 2.53 6.55 -18.95
CA PRO A 76 1.75 7.54 -18.22
C PRO A 76 0.37 7.03 -17.85
N GLN A 77 -0.14 5.95 -18.47
CA GLN A 77 -1.50 5.46 -18.21
C GLN A 77 -1.70 5.10 -16.74
N TYR A 78 -0.74 4.40 -16.14
CA TYR A 78 -0.82 4.04 -14.72
C TYR A 78 -0.76 5.28 -13.82
N THR A 79 0.29 6.09 -13.98
CA THR A 79 0.59 7.23 -13.11
C THR A 79 -0.44 8.35 -13.28
N ALA A 80 -0.80 8.71 -14.51
CA ALA A 80 -1.77 9.77 -14.79
C ALA A 80 -3.19 9.38 -14.34
N VAL A 81 -3.61 8.13 -14.55
CA VAL A 81 -4.91 7.65 -14.04
C VAL A 81 -4.92 7.68 -12.52
N LYS A 82 -3.81 7.30 -11.86
CA LYS A 82 -3.64 7.40 -10.40
C LYS A 82 -3.89 8.82 -9.88
N PHE A 83 -3.24 9.81 -10.48
CA PHE A 83 -3.42 11.21 -10.09
C PHE A 83 -4.82 11.72 -10.41
N PHE A 84 -5.35 11.39 -11.60
CA PHE A 84 -6.67 11.83 -12.03
C PHE A 84 -7.78 11.33 -11.09
N TYR A 85 -7.82 10.03 -10.79
CA TYR A 85 -8.84 9.48 -9.91
C TYR A 85 -8.72 10.09 -8.50
N THR A 86 -7.49 10.35 -8.04
CA THR A 86 -7.25 10.97 -6.72
C THR A 86 -7.85 12.37 -6.65
N VAL A 87 -7.67 13.18 -7.70
CA VAL A 87 -8.29 14.50 -7.80
C VAL A 87 -9.81 14.37 -7.78
N VAL A 88 -10.38 13.48 -8.59
CA VAL A 88 -11.85 13.26 -8.63
C VAL A 88 -12.40 12.85 -7.25
N ILE A 89 -11.75 11.91 -6.57
CA ILE A 89 -12.16 11.48 -5.22
C ILE A 89 -12.01 12.62 -4.21
N SER A 90 -10.90 13.37 -4.27
CA SER A 90 -10.66 14.48 -3.36
C SER A 90 -11.74 15.55 -3.48
N LEU A 91 -12.17 15.86 -4.72
CA LEU A 91 -13.26 16.79 -4.99
C LEU A 91 -14.60 16.21 -4.52
N MET A 92 -14.89 14.94 -4.83
CA MET A 92 -16.15 14.29 -4.44
C MET A 92 -16.30 14.22 -2.91
N LEU A 93 -15.25 13.82 -2.19
CA LEU A 93 -15.26 13.79 -0.74
C LEU A 93 -15.23 15.21 -0.16
N GLY A 94 -14.47 16.13 -0.76
CA GLY A 94 -14.44 17.53 -0.37
C GLY A 94 -15.79 18.23 -0.51
N THR A 95 -16.59 17.93 -1.53
CA THR A 95 -17.95 18.48 -1.69
C THR A 95 -18.94 17.88 -0.69
N ILE A 96 -18.85 16.57 -0.42
CA ILE A 96 -19.65 15.94 0.64
C ILE A 96 -19.30 16.54 2.01
N CYS A 97 -18.05 16.95 2.19
CA CYS A 97 -17.49 17.47 3.45
C CYS A 97 -17.39 18.99 3.50
N TRP A 98 -18.15 19.68 2.66
CA TRP A 98 -17.99 21.11 2.46
C TRP A 98 -18.16 21.89 3.77
N LYS A 99 -17.11 22.61 4.17
CA LYS A 99 -17.07 23.49 5.35
C LYS A 99 -17.25 22.82 6.73
N PHE A 100 -16.77 21.59 6.94
CA PHE A 100 -16.78 21.03 8.31
C PHE A 100 -16.02 21.88 9.33
N GLY A 101 -14.81 22.34 9.02
CA GLY A 101 -14.04 23.19 9.94
C GLY A 101 -14.41 24.68 9.89
N SER A 102 -15.21 25.12 8.91
CA SER A 102 -15.63 26.51 8.76
C SER A 102 -16.77 26.92 9.71
N LYS A 103 -17.40 25.97 10.42
CA LYS A 103 -18.26 26.30 11.56
C LYS A 103 -17.46 26.93 12.72
N SER A 104 -16.13 26.79 12.71
CA SER A 104 -15.22 27.42 13.69
C SER A 104 -14.56 28.74 13.22
N SER A 105 -14.62 29.11 11.94
CA SER A 105 -13.83 30.24 11.39
C SER A 105 -14.64 31.35 10.71
N SER A 106 -15.96 31.39 10.89
CA SER A 106 -16.77 32.58 10.53
C SER A 106 -16.77 33.62 11.67
N LEU A 107 -15.59 34.00 12.16
CA LEU A 107 -15.44 34.97 13.25
C LEU A 107 -15.47 36.44 12.82
N LEU A 108 -15.65 36.73 11.53
CA LEU A 108 -15.70 38.12 11.03
C LEU A 108 -17.05 38.54 10.43
N ILE A 109 -18.01 37.63 10.26
CA ILE A 109 -19.36 37.95 9.75
C ILE A 109 -20.48 37.63 10.76
N GLU A 110 -20.22 36.82 11.80
CA GLU A 110 -21.22 36.35 12.77
C GLU A 110 -21.33 37.21 14.05
N SER A 111 -20.65 38.36 14.15
CA SER A 111 -20.58 39.16 15.39
C SER A 111 -21.93 39.67 15.92
N ILE A 112 -22.98 39.68 15.09
CA ILE A 112 -24.34 40.12 15.48
C ILE A 112 -25.27 38.93 15.78
N VAL A 113 -24.99 37.73 15.26
CA VAL A 113 -25.82 36.51 15.49
C VAL A 113 -25.26 35.64 16.62
N SER A 114 -23.94 35.67 16.84
CA SER A 114 -23.25 34.94 17.92
C SER A 114 -23.69 35.31 19.34
N ILE A 115 -24.29 36.49 19.55
CA ILE A 115 -24.79 36.91 20.88
C ILE A 115 -26.12 36.23 21.24
N TRP A 116 -26.84 35.67 20.27
CA TRP A 116 -28.14 35.04 20.51
C TRP A 116 -28.19 33.54 20.17
N PHE A 117 -27.25 33.02 19.37
CA PHE A 117 -27.23 31.61 18.97
C PHE A 117 -25.84 31.00 19.21
N THR A 118 -25.69 30.27 20.32
CA THR A 118 -24.50 29.44 20.56
C THR A 118 -24.46 28.31 19.52
N TYR A 119 -23.71 28.49 18.43
CA TYR A 119 -23.44 27.44 17.44
C TYR A 119 -22.60 26.35 18.09
N ARG A 120 -23.28 25.34 18.64
CA ARG A 120 -22.66 24.15 19.23
C ARG A 120 -22.38 23.16 18.10
N GLU A 121 -21.12 22.76 17.92
CA GLU A 121 -20.77 21.62 17.07
C GLU A 121 -21.59 20.42 17.55
N SER A 122 -22.42 19.87 16.65
CA SER A 122 -23.24 18.71 16.98
C SER A 122 -22.36 17.48 16.95
N GLN A 123 -22.61 16.52 17.85
CA GLN A 123 -21.98 15.19 17.78
C GLN A 123 -22.04 14.61 16.36
N GLN A 124 -23.12 14.86 15.63
CA GLN A 124 -23.29 14.42 14.24
C GLN A 124 -22.23 14.99 13.28
N ASP A 125 -21.81 16.25 13.46
CA ASP A 125 -20.81 16.89 12.58
C ASP A 125 -19.43 16.21 12.74
N LEU A 126 -19.05 15.86 13.98
CA LEU A 126 -17.82 15.11 14.25
C LEU A 126 -17.88 13.70 13.65
N PHE A 127 -18.99 12.97 13.83
CA PHE A 127 -19.15 11.65 13.22
C PHE A 127 -19.13 11.70 11.69
N ASN A 128 -19.68 12.76 11.08
CA ASN A 128 -19.64 12.96 9.63
C ASN A 128 -18.20 13.22 9.15
N ALA A 129 -17.43 14.04 9.87
CA ALA A 129 -16.02 14.30 9.55
C ALA A 129 -15.15 13.03 9.72
N MET A 130 -15.34 12.27 10.79
CA MET A 130 -14.66 10.98 10.98
C MET A 130 -15.06 9.97 9.89
N GLY A 131 -16.34 9.92 9.54
CA GLY A 131 -16.87 9.05 8.50
C GLY A 131 -16.33 9.37 7.12
N SER A 132 -16.07 10.65 6.83
CA SER A 132 -15.46 11.04 5.57
C SER A 132 -13.97 10.72 5.49
N MET A 133 -13.21 10.91 6.56
CA MET A 133 -11.82 10.45 6.66
C MET A 133 -11.73 8.92 6.47
N TYR A 134 -12.65 8.19 7.10
CA TYR A 134 -12.82 6.74 6.91
C TYR A 134 -13.09 6.37 5.44
N ALA A 135 -14.08 7.01 4.82
CA ALA A 135 -14.41 6.76 3.42
C ALA A 135 -13.22 7.09 2.48
N ALA A 136 -12.49 8.17 2.76
CA ALA A 136 -11.31 8.57 2.00
C ALA A 136 -10.20 7.52 2.04
N VAL A 137 -9.79 7.12 3.26
CA VAL A 137 -8.74 6.13 3.49
C VAL A 137 -9.05 4.82 2.75
N LEU A 138 -10.29 4.35 2.86
CA LEU A 138 -10.71 3.12 2.21
C LEU A 138 -10.78 3.24 0.70
N PHE A 139 -11.46 4.26 0.19
CA PHE A 139 -11.72 4.37 -1.24
C PHE A 139 -10.43 4.64 -2.01
N ILE A 140 -9.60 5.57 -1.53
CA ILE A 140 -8.31 5.89 -2.17
C ILE A 140 -7.28 4.77 -1.95
N GLY A 141 -7.31 4.13 -0.78
CA GLY A 141 -6.44 3.01 -0.45
C GLY A 141 -6.69 1.80 -1.35
N ILE A 142 -7.94 1.34 -1.43
CA ILE A 142 -8.32 0.17 -2.24
C ILE A 142 -8.06 0.44 -3.73
N THR A 143 -8.39 1.64 -4.23
CA THR A 143 -8.14 2.01 -5.63
C THR A 143 -6.65 2.05 -5.97
N ASN A 144 -5.78 2.53 -5.08
CA ASN A 144 -4.33 2.46 -5.26
C ASN A 144 -3.82 1.02 -5.32
N ALA A 145 -4.31 0.19 -4.39
CA ALA A 145 -3.91 -1.19 -4.28
C ALA A 145 -4.35 -2.03 -5.49
N THR A 146 -5.54 -1.78 -6.05
CA THR A 146 -6.00 -2.47 -7.27
C THR A 146 -5.32 -1.95 -8.53
N ALA A 147 -5.01 -0.65 -8.61
CA ALA A 147 -4.34 -0.06 -9.76
C ALA A 147 -2.91 -0.59 -9.95
N VAL A 148 -2.18 -0.90 -8.86
CA VAL A 148 -0.79 -1.40 -8.95
C VAL A 148 -0.70 -2.87 -9.38
N GLN A 149 -1.74 -3.68 -9.11
CA GLN A 149 -1.72 -5.12 -9.39
C GLN A 149 -1.41 -5.50 -10.85
N PRO A 150 -2.05 -4.92 -11.88
CA PRO A 150 -1.76 -5.26 -13.28
C PRO A 150 -0.37 -4.83 -13.72
N VAL A 151 0.13 -3.68 -13.23
CA VAL A 151 1.47 -3.17 -13.56
C VAL A 151 2.54 -4.13 -13.05
N VAL A 152 2.47 -4.50 -11.78
CA VAL A 152 3.41 -5.45 -11.16
C VAL A 152 3.33 -6.82 -11.81
N SER A 153 2.13 -7.26 -12.21
CA SER A 153 1.95 -8.54 -12.89
C SER A 153 2.73 -8.60 -14.20
N ILE A 154 2.71 -7.52 -15.00
CA ILE A 154 3.43 -7.44 -16.28
C ILE A 154 4.95 -7.40 -16.04
N GLU A 155 5.41 -6.55 -15.11
CA GLU A 155 6.85 -6.41 -14.82
C GLU A 155 7.47 -7.71 -14.29
N ARG A 156 6.71 -8.49 -13.52
CA ARG A 156 7.15 -9.80 -13.02
C ARG A 156 7.49 -10.78 -14.14
N PHE A 157 6.69 -10.85 -15.20
CA PHE A 157 6.99 -11.74 -16.33
C PHE A 157 8.31 -11.40 -17.00
N VAL A 158 8.59 -10.10 -17.16
CA VAL A 158 9.86 -9.61 -17.69
C VAL A 158 11.00 -9.97 -16.74
N SER A 159 10.80 -9.79 -15.42
CA SER A 159 11.82 -10.10 -14.42
C SER A 159 12.18 -11.58 -14.38
N TYR A 160 11.20 -12.49 -14.51
CA TYR A 160 11.49 -13.93 -14.56
C TYR A 160 12.39 -14.31 -15.73
N ARG A 161 12.17 -13.73 -16.91
CA ARG A 161 13.02 -13.94 -18.08
C ARG A 161 14.45 -13.42 -17.87
N GLU A 162 14.59 -12.20 -17.33
CA GLU A 162 15.90 -11.58 -17.10
C GLU A 162 16.69 -12.27 -15.98
N ARG A 163 16.00 -12.75 -14.94
CA ARG A 163 16.60 -13.54 -13.86
C ARG A 163 17.02 -14.93 -14.32
N ALA A 164 16.26 -15.56 -15.22
CA ALA A 164 16.66 -16.82 -15.84
C ALA A 164 17.93 -16.67 -16.69
N ALA A 165 18.12 -15.50 -17.31
CA ALA A 165 19.35 -15.12 -18.00
C ALA A 165 20.51 -14.71 -17.07
N GLY A 166 20.32 -14.71 -15.74
CA GLY A 166 21.36 -14.39 -14.77
C GLY A 166 21.73 -12.91 -14.66
N MET A 167 20.88 -11.98 -15.13
CA MET A 167 21.22 -10.55 -15.21
C MET A 167 21.31 -9.84 -13.85
N TYR A 168 20.43 -10.16 -12.90
CA TYR A 168 20.40 -9.54 -11.56
C TYR A 168 19.69 -10.42 -10.52
N SER A 169 19.86 -10.08 -9.24
CA SER A 169 19.20 -10.71 -8.09
C SER A 169 17.73 -10.29 -7.94
N GLY A 170 16.88 -11.23 -7.53
CA GLY A 170 15.46 -10.94 -7.27
C GLY A 170 15.23 -9.87 -6.20
N LEU A 171 16.13 -9.79 -5.21
CA LEU A 171 16.04 -8.78 -4.15
C LEU A 171 16.31 -7.37 -4.68
N ALA A 172 17.28 -7.21 -5.58
CA ALA A 172 17.59 -5.90 -6.17
C ALA A 172 16.39 -5.34 -6.95
N PHE A 173 15.69 -6.21 -7.68
CA PHE A 173 14.44 -5.87 -8.36
C PHE A 173 13.31 -5.50 -7.39
N ALA A 174 13.12 -6.29 -6.33
CA ALA A 174 12.06 -6.05 -5.35
C ALA A 174 12.24 -4.71 -4.63
N PHE A 175 13.47 -4.38 -4.19
CA PHE A 175 13.75 -3.09 -3.56
C PHE A 175 13.55 -1.93 -4.53
N ALA A 176 14.00 -2.06 -5.78
CA ALA A 176 13.79 -1.03 -6.78
C ALA A 176 12.28 -0.73 -6.94
N GLN A 177 11.45 -1.78 -6.98
CA GLN A 177 10.00 -1.67 -7.18
C GLN A 177 9.30 -0.95 -6.01
N VAL A 178 9.81 -1.12 -4.79
CA VAL A 178 9.33 -0.39 -3.62
C VAL A 178 9.73 1.08 -3.68
N VAL A 179 11.00 1.35 -4.01
CA VAL A 179 11.55 2.72 -3.99
C VAL A 179 10.93 3.60 -5.07
N ILE A 180 10.58 3.04 -6.24
CA ILE A 180 9.96 3.83 -7.31
C ILE A 180 8.56 4.32 -6.93
N GLU A 181 7.79 3.60 -6.12
CA GLU A 181 6.44 4.00 -5.71
C GLU A 181 6.45 5.15 -4.68
N LEU A 182 7.49 5.26 -3.84
CA LEU A 182 7.59 6.27 -2.77
C LEU A 182 7.34 7.72 -3.25
N PRO A 183 8.03 8.25 -4.29
CA PRO A 183 7.83 9.63 -4.74
C PRO A 183 6.47 9.87 -5.38
N TYR A 184 5.92 8.91 -6.13
CA TYR A 184 4.61 9.07 -6.76
C TYR A 184 3.48 9.07 -5.73
N VAL A 185 3.54 8.16 -4.76
CA VAL A 185 2.56 8.11 -3.66
C VAL A 185 2.68 9.37 -2.78
N PHE A 186 3.89 9.90 -2.59
CA PHE A 186 4.09 11.16 -1.86
C PHE A 186 3.41 12.33 -2.57
N ALA A 187 3.70 12.53 -3.86
CA ALA A 187 3.05 13.57 -4.66
C ALA A 187 1.51 13.41 -4.66
N GLN A 188 1.02 12.18 -4.77
CA GLN A 188 -0.42 11.88 -4.76
C GLN A 188 -1.05 12.25 -3.42
N SER A 189 -0.39 11.92 -2.31
CA SER A 189 -0.86 12.25 -0.96
C SER A 189 -0.93 13.76 -0.74
N VAL A 190 0.07 14.52 -1.20
CA VAL A 190 0.11 15.98 -1.10
C VAL A 190 -1.02 16.62 -1.90
N ILE A 191 -1.27 16.15 -3.13
CA ILE A 191 -2.36 16.65 -3.97
C ILE A 191 -3.71 16.38 -3.30
N TYR A 192 -3.94 15.15 -2.83
CA TYR A 192 -5.16 14.79 -2.12
C TYR A 192 -5.37 15.67 -0.88
N CYS A 193 -4.36 15.77 -0.02
CA CYS A 193 -4.44 16.54 1.21
C CYS A 193 -4.69 18.01 0.91
N SER A 194 -3.99 18.60 -0.05
CA SER A 194 -4.17 20.02 -0.40
C SER A 194 -5.61 20.33 -0.83
N ILE A 195 -6.22 19.48 -1.66
CA ILE A 195 -7.60 19.68 -2.14
C ILE A 195 -8.60 19.43 -1.01
N PHE A 196 -8.53 18.26 -0.36
CA PHE A 196 -9.49 17.87 0.66
C PHE A 196 -9.43 18.78 1.89
N TYR A 197 -8.23 19.11 2.37
CA TYR A 197 -8.03 20.00 3.52
C TYR A 197 -8.58 21.40 3.26
N SER A 198 -8.40 21.92 2.05
CA SER A 198 -8.97 23.21 1.63
C SER A 198 -10.50 23.21 1.61
N MET A 199 -11.11 22.15 1.09
CA MET A 199 -12.58 22.04 0.97
C MET A 199 -13.27 21.71 2.31
N ALA A 200 -12.61 20.91 3.15
CA ALA A 200 -13.08 20.60 4.50
C ALA A 200 -12.99 21.80 5.45
N SER A 201 -12.25 22.85 5.07
CA SER A 201 -12.00 24.06 5.89
C SER A 201 -11.38 23.74 7.25
N PHE A 202 -10.47 22.77 7.33
CA PHE A 202 -9.74 22.49 8.57
C PHE A 202 -8.87 23.67 9.01
N GLU A 203 -8.44 23.67 10.27
CA GLU A 203 -7.60 24.73 10.83
C GLU A 203 -6.22 24.75 10.16
N TRP A 204 -5.89 25.83 9.46
CA TRP A 204 -4.63 25.97 8.71
C TRP A 204 -3.41 26.18 9.62
N THR A 205 -3.04 25.16 10.37
CA THR A 205 -1.78 25.08 11.12
C THR A 205 -0.82 24.17 10.36
N ALA A 206 0.41 24.64 10.11
CA ALA A 206 1.41 23.88 9.36
C ALA A 206 1.67 22.48 9.98
N LEU A 207 1.71 22.39 11.31
CA LEU A 207 1.91 21.14 12.04
C LEU A 207 0.76 20.14 11.79
N LYS A 208 -0.50 20.59 11.92
CA LYS A 208 -1.70 19.75 11.69
C LYS A 208 -1.78 19.27 10.24
N PHE A 209 -1.40 20.11 9.28
CA PHE A 209 -1.37 19.75 7.86
C PHE A 209 -0.27 18.71 7.54
N ILE A 210 0.93 18.86 8.14
CA ILE A 210 2.03 17.92 7.97
C ILE A 210 1.67 16.56 8.56
N TRP A 211 1.10 16.52 9.77
CA TRP A 211 0.63 15.27 10.38
C TRP A 211 -0.45 14.60 9.55
N TYR A 212 -1.45 15.35 9.08
CA TYR A 212 -2.49 14.83 8.19
C TYR A 212 -1.90 14.22 6.91
N THR A 213 -0.96 14.94 6.28
CA THR A 213 -0.27 14.46 5.07
C THR A 213 0.57 13.22 5.36
N TYR A 214 1.25 13.14 6.49
CA TYR A 214 2.03 11.97 6.91
C TYR A 214 1.16 10.73 7.09
N PHE A 215 0.03 10.84 7.78
CA PHE A 215 -0.89 9.71 7.97
C PHE A 215 -1.53 9.29 6.64
N MET A 216 -1.92 10.24 5.78
CA MET A 216 -2.42 9.91 4.44
C MET A 216 -1.33 9.25 3.58
N TYR A 217 -0.11 9.77 3.57
CA TYR A 217 1.01 9.18 2.84
C TYR A 217 1.29 7.73 3.28
N SER A 218 1.42 7.52 4.58
CA SER A 218 1.62 6.18 5.17
C SER A 218 0.48 5.24 4.79
N THR A 219 -0.76 5.77 4.76
CA THR A 219 -1.94 5.03 4.35
C THR A 219 -1.83 4.52 2.92
N LEU A 220 -1.56 5.42 1.98
CA LEU A 220 -1.47 5.07 0.56
C LEU A 220 -0.29 4.12 0.27
N LEU A 221 0.82 4.25 1.02
CA LEU A 221 1.96 3.36 0.92
C LEU A 221 1.61 1.92 1.31
N TYR A 222 1.06 1.69 2.51
CA TYR A 222 0.79 0.32 2.93
C TYR A 222 -0.25 -0.35 2.02
N PHE A 223 -1.25 0.39 1.53
CA PHE A 223 -2.23 -0.13 0.58
C PHE A 223 -1.57 -0.53 -0.74
N THR A 224 -0.68 0.32 -1.26
CA THR A 224 0.07 0.04 -2.50
C THR A 224 0.97 -1.18 -2.31
N PHE A 225 1.71 -1.27 -1.22
CA PHE A 225 2.59 -2.41 -0.91
C PHE A 225 1.80 -3.70 -0.72
N TYR A 226 0.62 -3.63 -0.11
CA TYR A 226 -0.28 -4.76 -0.01
C TYR A 226 -0.79 -5.23 -1.40
N GLY A 227 -1.14 -4.29 -2.28
CA GLY A 227 -1.44 -4.59 -3.68
C GLY A 227 -0.28 -5.29 -4.41
N MET A 228 0.95 -4.83 -4.20
CA MET A 228 2.14 -5.47 -4.77
C MET A 228 2.38 -6.87 -4.20
N MET A 229 2.23 -7.03 -2.89
CA MET A 229 2.40 -8.32 -2.20
C MET A 229 1.39 -9.35 -2.69
N THR A 230 0.12 -8.96 -2.82
CA THR A 230 -0.94 -9.86 -3.30
C THR A 230 -0.69 -10.31 -4.75
N THR A 231 -0.20 -9.43 -5.62
CA THR A 231 0.24 -9.85 -6.97
C THR A 231 1.48 -10.73 -6.96
N ALA A 232 2.42 -10.51 -6.03
CA ALA A 232 3.63 -11.30 -5.94
C ALA A 232 3.35 -12.77 -5.58
N VAL A 233 2.38 -13.02 -4.68
CA VAL A 233 2.03 -14.38 -4.21
C VAL A 233 1.04 -15.11 -5.12
N THR A 234 0.38 -14.41 -6.04
CA THR A 234 -0.68 -14.99 -6.90
C THR A 234 -0.25 -15.16 -8.35
N PRO A 235 -0.81 -16.13 -9.11
CA PRO A 235 -0.43 -16.33 -10.52
C PRO A 235 -0.86 -15.19 -11.44
N ASN A 236 -1.97 -14.51 -11.15
CA ASN A 236 -2.57 -13.49 -12.02
C ASN A 236 -3.16 -12.34 -11.17
N HIS A 237 -3.12 -11.12 -11.69
CA HIS A 237 -3.69 -9.92 -11.04
C HIS A 237 -5.19 -10.06 -10.74
N ASN A 238 -5.96 -10.76 -11.57
CA ASN A 238 -7.38 -11.03 -11.28
C ASN A 238 -7.57 -11.87 -10.01
N VAL A 239 -6.70 -12.87 -9.81
CA VAL A 239 -6.71 -13.71 -8.60
C VAL A 239 -6.17 -12.92 -7.41
N ALA A 240 -5.20 -12.04 -7.62
CA ALA A 240 -4.70 -11.10 -6.61
C ALA A 240 -5.82 -10.24 -6.02
N ALA A 241 -6.67 -9.66 -6.87
CA ALA A 241 -7.80 -8.84 -6.44
C ALA A 241 -8.81 -9.64 -5.60
N ILE A 242 -9.11 -10.88 -6.00
CA ILE A 242 -10.03 -11.77 -5.27
C ILE A 242 -9.47 -12.10 -3.88
N ILE A 243 -8.18 -12.45 -3.80
CA ILE A 243 -7.53 -12.78 -2.52
C ILE A 243 -7.36 -11.54 -1.64
N ALA A 244 -7.20 -10.35 -2.23
CA ALA A 244 -7.08 -9.11 -1.49
C ALA A 244 -8.39 -8.69 -0.79
N ALA A 245 -9.54 -8.99 -1.39
CA ALA A 245 -10.85 -8.49 -0.94
C ALA A 245 -11.24 -8.88 0.50
N PRO A 246 -11.07 -10.13 0.97
CA PRO A 246 -11.35 -10.49 2.37
C PRO A 246 -10.54 -9.69 3.38
N PHE A 247 -9.27 -9.39 3.07
CA PHE A 247 -8.43 -8.59 3.96
C PHE A 247 -8.85 -7.12 3.99
N TYR A 248 -9.27 -6.55 2.85
CA TYR A 248 -9.88 -5.22 2.85
C TYR A 248 -11.12 -5.18 3.74
N MET A 249 -11.95 -6.22 3.70
CA MET A 249 -13.12 -6.34 4.57
C MET A 249 -12.74 -6.46 6.05
N LEU A 250 -11.69 -7.23 6.38
CA LEU A 250 -11.19 -7.32 7.75
C LEU A 250 -10.62 -5.99 8.26
N TRP A 251 -9.82 -5.30 7.45
CA TRP A 251 -9.31 -3.97 7.81
C TRP A 251 -10.46 -2.98 8.00
N ASN A 252 -11.47 -3.03 7.13
CA ASN A 252 -12.67 -2.20 7.18
C ASN A 252 -13.48 -2.42 8.47
N LEU A 253 -13.75 -3.67 8.83
CA LEU A 253 -14.59 -4.01 9.99
C LEU A 253 -13.93 -3.61 11.32
N PHE A 254 -12.62 -3.83 11.45
CA PHE A 254 -11.87 -3.62 12.69
C PHE A 254 -11.05 -2.33 12.70
N CYS A 255 -11.38 -1.33 11.88
CA CYS A 255 -10.68 -0.04 11.86
C CYS A 255 -11.04 0.88 13.05
N GLY A 256 -12.02 0.50 13.88
CA GLY A 256 -12.48 1.30 15.03
C GLY A 256 -13.61 2.27 14.74
N PHE A 257 -13.97 2.50 13.47
CA PHE A 257 -15.10 3.34 13.08
C PHE A 257 -16.44 2.58 13.05
N MET A 258 -16.51 1.44 12.33
CA MET A 258 -17.73 0.61 12.29
C MET A 258 -18.03 -0.03 13.65
N ILE A 259 -17.01 -0.62 14.27
CA ILE A 259 -17.08 -1.21 15.61
C ILE A 259 -16.07 -0.45 16.48
N PRO A 260 -16.53 0.38 17.43
CA PRO A 260 -15.64 1.05 18.37
C PRO A 260 -14.79 0.04 19.13
N HIS A 261 -13.51 0.36 19.34
CA HIS A 261 -12.52 -0.54 19.97
C HIS A 261 -13.01 -1.18 21.28
N LYS A 262 -13.72 -0.42 22.13
CA LYS A 262 -14.25 -0.91 23.42
C LYS A 262 -15.34 -1.96 23.29
N ARG A 263 -16.06 -2.00 22.16
CA ARG A 263 -17.11 -2.99 21.86
C ARG A 263 -16.57 -4.25 21.20
N ILE A 264 -15.29 -4.28 20.81
CA ILE A 264 -14.64 -5.46 20.26
C ILE A 264 -14.41 -6.47 21.40
N PRO A 265 -14.83 -7.75 21.23
CA PRO A 265 -14.55 -8.80 22.20
C PRO A 265 -13.06 -8.88 22.55
N ILE A 266 -12.75 -9.13 23.82
CA ILE A 266 -11.37 -9.07 24.34
C ILE A 266 -10.41 -9.96 23.54
N TRP A 267 -10.88 -11.14 23.09
CA TRP A 267 -10.07 -12.08 22.31
C TRP A 267 -9.79 -11.64 20.86
N TRP A 268 -10.53 -10.67 20.30
CA TRP A 268 -10.26 -10.06 18.98
C TRP A 268 -9.54 -8.71 19.06
N ARG A 269 -9.38 -8.15 20.27
CA ARG A 269 -8.83 -6.80 20.46
C ARG A 269 -7.40 -6.66 19.95
N TRP A 270 -6.60 -7.72 19.95
CA TRP A 270 -5.24 -7.71 19.38
C TRP A 270 -5.22 -7.34 17.89
N TYR A 271 -6.25 -7.73 17.13
CA TYR A 271 -6.31 -7.47 15.70
C TYR A 271 -6.51 -5.98 15.39
N TYR A 272 -7.24 -5.25 16.26
CA TYR A 272 -7.36 -3.80 16.17
C TYR A 272 -5.99 -3.13 16.16
N TRP A 273 -5.08 -3.55 17.04
CA TRP A 273 -3.71 -3.03 17.12
C TRP A 273 -2.83 -3.48 15.95
N ALA A 274 -3.10 -4.63 15.35
CA ALA A 274 -2.40 -5.11 14.16
C ALA A 274 -2.92 -4.48 12.86
N ASN A 275 -4.11 -3.87 12.87
CA ASN A 275 -4.76 -3.33 11.69
C ASN A 275 -4.17 -1.97 11.31
N PRO A 276 -3.50 -1.83 10.15
CA PRO A 276 -2.89 -0.54 9.75
C PRO A 276 -3.95 0.56 9.54
N MET A 277 -5.17 0.19 9.13
CA MET A 277 -6.25 1.14 8.91
C MET A 277 -6.77 1.76 10.22
N ALA A 278 -6.70 1.02 11.34
CA ALA A 278 -7.06 1.56 12.64
C ALA A 278 -6.13 2.71 13.03
N TRP A 279 -4.82 2.55 12.79
CA TRP A 279 -3.81 3.57 13.04
C TRP A 279 -3.94 4.78 12.10
N SER A 280 -4.28 4.55 10.83
CA SER A 280 -4.57 5.65 9.89
C SER A 280 -5.70 6.52 10.39
N LEU A 281 -6.84 5.93 10.78
CA LEU A 281 -7.99 6.70 11.26
C LEU A 281 -7.71 7.37 12.59
N TYR A 282 -7.06 6.66 13.50
CA TYR A 282 -6.60 7.22 14.75
C TYR A 282 -5.76 8.49 14.52
N GLY A 283 -4.73 8.39 13.67
CA GLY A 283 -3.82 9.49 13.37
C GLY A 283 -4.50 10.67 12.68
N LEU A 284 -5.34 10.40 11.68
CA LEU A 284 -6.08 11.46 10.98
C LEU A 284 -7.03 12.20 11.92
N VAL A 285 -7.78 11.48 12.76
CA VAL A 285 -8.75 12.08 13.68
C VAL A 285 -8.07 12.84 14.81
N ILE A 286 -7.05 12.25 15.45
CA ILE A 286 -6.31 12.92 16.52
C ILE A 286 -5.54 14.14 16.00
N SER A 287 -4.94 14.08 14.80
CA SER A 287 -4.21 15.24 14.25
C SER A 287 -5.08 16.49 14.05
N GLN A 288 -6.40 16.34 13.89
CA GLN A 288 -7.31 17.47 13.66
C GLN A 288 -8.11 17.85 14.91
N TYR A 289 -8.58 16.86 15.66
CA TYR A 289 -9.53 17.05 16.78
C TYR A 289 -8.94 16.73 18.15
N GLY A 290 -7.68 16.29 18.21
CA GLY A 290 -7.03 15.83 19.43
C GLY A 290 -6.79 16.93 20.46
N ASP A 291 -6.43 18.12 19.99
CA ASP A 291 -6.22 19.33 20.79
C ASP A 291 -7.48 20.20 20.94
N ASP A 292 -8.61 19.78 20.38
CA ASP A 292 -9.83 20.61 20.38
C ASP A 292 -10.64 20.41 21.67
N ASP A 293 -10.63 21.43 22.54
CA ASP A 293 -11.39 21.49 23.78
C ASP A 293 -12.83 22.03 23.59
N LYS A 294 -13.27 22.24 22.35
CA LYS A 294 -14.64 22.67 22.05
C LYS A 294 -15.67 21.70 22.61
N LEU A 295 -16.74 22.28 23.17
CA LEU A 295 -17.87 21.53 23.72
C LEU A 295 -18.79 21.06 22.60
N VAL A 296 -18.91 19.75 22.47
CA VAL A 296 -19.79 19.09 21.50
C VAL A 296 -21.13 18.75 22.17
N ALA A 297 -22.23 19.10 21.50
CA ALA A 297 -23.58 18.75 21.94
C ALA A 297 -23.80 17.23 21.81
N LEU A 298 -24.05 16.53 22.91
CA LEU A 298 -24.42 15.12 22.86
C LEU A 298 -25.80 14.97 22.18
N SER A 299 -26.07 13.80 21.59
CA SER A 299 -27.35 13.46 20.95
C SER A 299 -28.60 13.65 21.84
N ASN A 300 -28.39 13.79 23.16
CA ASN A 300 -29.42 13.91 24.18
C ASN A 300 -29.84 15.37 24.41
N GLY A 301 -29.18 16.35 23.76
CA GLY A 301 -29.54 17.78 23.79
C GLY A 301 -29.23 18.53 25.10
N ALA A 302 -29.11 17.83 26.23
CA ALA A 302 -28.89 18.44 27.56
C ALA A 302 -27.41 18.53 27.96
N ASP A 303 -26.61 17.52 27.62
CA ASP A 303 -25.21 17.42 28.06
C ASP A 303 -24.23 17.82 26.97
N SER A 304 -23.05 18.28 27.38
CA SER A 304 -21.92 18.42 26.46
C SER A 304 -20.61 18.08 27.09
N MET A 305 -19.76 17.55 26.24
CA MET A 305 -18.42 17.13 26.60
C MET A 305 -17.42 17.73 25.62
N PRO A 306 -16.18 17.98 26.06
CA PRO A 306 -15.10 18.35 25.16
C PRO A 306 -14.88 17.27 24.10
N THR A 307 -14.53 17.66 22.87
CA THR A 307 -14.23 16.72 21.76
C THR A 307 -13.21 15.66 22.17
N ARG A 308 -12.16 16.04 22.90
CA ARG A 308 -11.16 15.10 23.46
C ARG A 308 -11.77 14.00 24.35
N VAL A 309 -12.77 14.35 25.16
CA VAL A 309 -13.42 13.40 26.09
C VAL A 309 -14.32 12.46 25.29
N LEU A 310 -15.05 12.97 24.31
CA LEU A 310 -15.88 12.17 23.42
C LEU A 310 -15.03 11.14 22.64
N LEU A 311 -13.90 11.58 22.07
CA LEU A 311 -12.98 10.69 21.35
C LEU A 311 -12.39 9.60 22.26
N LYS A 312 -12.06 9.93 23.51
CA LYS A 312 -11.56 8.98 24.51
C LYS A 312 -12.63 8.02 25.02
N GLU A 313 -13.85 8.49 25.23
CA GLU A 313 -14.95 7.69 25.76
C GLU A 313 -15.56 6.75 24.72
N VAL A 314 -15.82 7.26 23.51
CA VAL A 314 -16.46 6.49 22.44
C VAL A 314 -15.47 5.62 21.67
N PHE A 315 -14.35 6.21 21.23
CA PHE A 315 -13.39 5.54 20.35
C PHE A 315 -12.14 5.04 21.06
N GLY A 316 -11.83 5.58 22.24
CA GLY A 316 -10.62 5.23 22.98
C GLY A 316 -9.37 5.95 22.46
N TYR A 317 -9.54 7.01 21.67
CA TYR A 317 -8.41 7.75 21.13
C TYR A 317 -7.80 8.67 22.21
N ARG A 318 -6.46 8.68 22.30
CA ARG A 318 -5.67 9.44 23.28
C ARG A 318 -4.68 10.36 22.55
N HIS A 319 -4.62 11.62 22.94
CA HIS A 319 -3.74 12.60 22.31
C HIS A 319 -2.25 12.26 22.49
N ASP A 320 -1.90 11.72 23.66
CA ASP A 320 -0.54 11.37 24.10
C ASP A 320 0.25 10.47 23.12
N PHE A 321 -0.43 9.78 22.20
CA PHE A 321 0.19 8.90 21.21
C PHE A 321 0.74 9.63 19.98
N LEU A 322 0.37 10.89 19.74
CA LEU A 322 0.88 11.66 18.59
C LEU A 322 2.26 12.29 18.83
N GLY A 323 2.74 12.26 20.08
CA GLY A 323 3.95 12.95 20.55
C GLY A 323 3.56 14.15 21.40
N ASP A 324 4.03 14.17 22.64
CA ASP A 324 3.83 15.29 23.57
C ASP A 324 4.78 16.42 23.11
N ASP A 325 4.24 17.55 22.64
CA ASP A 325 5.05 18.71 22.18
C ASP A 325 5.95 19.28 23.30
N ASP A 326 5.71 18.89 24.55
CA ASP A 326 6.43 19.37 25.73
C ASP A 326 7.64 18.51 26.13
N LYS A 327 7.85 17.35 25.49
CA LYS A 327 9.00 16.47 25.76
C LYS A 327 9.45 15.81 24.47
N GLY A 328 10.59 16.25 23.93
CA GLY A 328 11.20 15.75 22.69
C GLY A 328 11.61 14.27 22.72
N GLU A 329 10.67 13.35 22.93
CA GLU A 329 10.84 11.91 22.85
C GLU A 329 10.04 11.39 21.65
N TYR A 330 10.73 11.32 20.51
CA TYR A 330 10.23 10.62 19.35
C TYR A 330 10.19 9.10 19.63
N ALA A 331 9.00 8.54 19.49
CA ALA A 331 8.73 7.13 19.16
C ALA A 331 8.97 6.05 20.24
N TYR A 332 7.99 5.79 21.11
CA TYR A 332 7.79 4.43 21.68
C TYR A 332 6.31 4.16 22.03
N ALA A 333 5.50 3.76 21.04
CA ALA A 333 4.12 3.29 21.26
C ALA A 333 3.97 1.79 20.96
N VAL A 334 4.76 0.93 21.62
CA VAL A 334 4.52 -0.53 21.62
C VAL A 334 4.65 -1.18 23.01
N VAL A 335 5.24 -0.53 24.01
CA VAL A 335 5.61 -1.22 25.28
C VAL A 335 4.76 -0.84 26.51
N SER A 336 3.98 0.24 26.47
CA SER A 336 3.25 0.71 27.67
C SER A 336 1.97 -0.08 28.01
N HIS A 337 1.49 -0.98 27.16
CA HIS A 337 0.17 -1.59 27.36
C HIS A 337 0.10 -2.76 28.36
N LYS A 338 1.17 -3.03 29.13
CA LYS A 338 1.20 -4.15 30.08
C LYS A 338 0.48 -3.88 31.42
N HIS A 339 0.00 -2.66 31.68
CA HIS A 339 -0.58 -2.32 33.00
C HIS A 339 -2.10 -2.13 33.10
N ASP A 340 -2.84 -1.98 31.98
CA ASP A 340 -4.27 -1.66 32.03
C ASP A 340 -5.18 -2.77 31.49
N SER A 341 -4.79 -4.03 31.68
CA SER A 341 -5.66 -5.18 31.46
C SER A 341 -5.98 -5.88 32.79
N VAL A 342 -6.88 -5.25 33.56
CA VAL A 342 -7.79 -5.91 34.51
C VAL A 342 -9.18 -5.35 34.30
#